data_AF-A0A960NU36-F1
#
_entry.id   AF-A0A960NU36-F1
#
_cell.length_a   1.000
_cell.length_b   1.000
_cell.length_c   1.000
_cell.angle_alpha   90.00
_cell.angle_beta   90.00
_cell.angle_gamma   90.00
#
_symmetry.space_group_name_H-M   'P 1'
#
loop_
_entity.id
_entity.type
_entity.pdbx_description
1 polymer ?
#
loop_
_entity_poly.entity_id
_entity_poly.type
_entity_poly.pdbx_seq_one_letter_code
_entity_poly.pdbx_strand_id
1 'polypeptide(L)'
;FRLHFGIEPDKAGQCLADGMEVRAFLGYSGWSAGQLEHELKHNTWVVADIPEDIVQPPHDKALWRRVLAAQGDEWRLLAEEPDDNSLN
;
A
#
# COMPACT_ATOMS: atom_id res chain seq x y z
N PHE A 1 -6.01 -6.90 13.09
CA PHE A 1 -5.27 -7.84 12.21
C PHE A 1 -3.77 -7.81 12.55
N ARG A 2 -2.97 -8.84 12.22
CA ARG A 2 -1.51 -8.87 12.50
C ARG A 2 -0.75 -9.18 11.21
N LEU A 3 0.18 -8.31 10.83
CA LEU A 3 1.04 -8.48 9.66
C LEU A 3 2.40 -9.06 10.08
N HIS A 4 2.88 -10.02 9.29
CA HIS A 4 4.17 -10.66 9.47
C HIS A 4 5.02 -10.45 8.22
N PHE A 5 6.27 -9.98 8.41
CA PHE A 5 7.22 -9.73 7.33
C PHE A 5 8.46 -10.62 7.49
N GLY A 6 9.14 -10.93 6.38
CA GLY A 6 10.36 -11.73 6.40
C GLY A 6 10.14 -13.19 6.81
N ILE A 7 8.99 -13.76 6.44
CA ILE A 7 8.68 -15.16 6.70
C ILE A 7 9.49 -16.04 5.75
N GLU A 8 10.19 -17.03 6.28
CA GLU A 8 10.90 -18.03 5.47
C GLU A 8 9.90 -18.86 4.63
N PRO A 9 10.26 -19.31 3.42
CA PRO A 9 9.34 -20.03 2.53
C PRO A 9 8.67 -21.25 3.16
N ASP A 10 9.39 -22.02 3.98
CA ASP A 10 8.84 -23.20 4.64
C ASP A 10 7.77 -22.83 5.68
N LYS A 11 8.00 -21.75 6.45
CA LYS A 11 7.02 -21.21 7.40
C LYS A 11 5.82 -20.59 6.68
N ALA A 12 6.04 -19.95 5.54
CA ALA A 12 4.98 -19.42 4.71
C ALA A 12 4.04 -20.53 4.21
N GLY A 13 4.58 -21.71 3.87
CA GLY A 13 3.80 -22.91 3.55
C GLY A 13 2.90 -23.37 4.70
N GLN A 14 3.42 -23.36 5.94
CA GLN A 14 2.61 -23.69 7.12
C GLN A 14 1.52 -22.65 7.39
N CYS A 15 1.81 -21.35 7.26
CA CYS A 15 0.81 -20.29 7.43
C CYS A 15 -0.35 -20.45 6.45
N LEU A 16 -0.07 -20.82 5.19
CA LEU A 16 -1.09 -21.12 4.20
C LEU A 16 -1.96 -22.32 4.64
N ALA A 17 -1.35 -23.37 5.19
CA ALA A 17 -2.08 -24.53 5.71
C ALA A 17 -2.96 -24.21 6.93
N ASP A 18 -2.53 -23.26 7.77
CA ASP A 18 -3.28 -22.77 8.93
C ASP A 18 -4.41 -21.79 8.55
N GLY A 19 -4.63 -21.54 7.25
CA GLY A 19 -5.68 -20.67 6.74
C GLY A 19 -5.32 -19.18 6.74
N MET A 20 -4.05 -18.81 6.89
CA MET A 20 -3.59 -17.44 6.75
C MET A 20 -3.43 -17.05 5.28
N GLU A 21 -3.74 -15.79 4.96
CA GLU A 21 -3.37 -15.22 3.66
C GLU A 21 -1.87 -14.90 3.64
N VAL A 22 -1.18 -15.41 2.62
CA VAL A 22 0.25 -15.19 2.41
C VAL A 22 0.48 -14.56 1.05
N ARG A 23 1.38 -13.59 1.00
CA ARG A 23 1.79 -12.94 -0.24
C ARG A 23 3.32 -12.83 -0.30
N ALA A 24 3.85 -13.11 -1.48
CA ALA A 24 5.26 -12.92 -1.79
C ALA A 24 5.43 -11.65 -2.63
N PHE A 25 6.46 -10.87 -2.30
CA PHE A 25 6.88 -9.70 -3.06
C PHE A 25 8.34 -9.91 -3.48
N LEU A 26 8.67 -9.53 -4.72
CA LEU A 26 10.03 -9.59 -5.23
C LEU A 26 10.60 -8.18 -5.35
N GLY A 27 11.72 -7.94 -4.69
CA GLY A 27 12.33 -6.61 -4.58
C GLY A 27 11.78 -5.80 -3.40
N TYR A 28 12.39 -4.64 -3.17
CA TYR A 28 12.01 -3.72 -2.11
C TYR A 28 12.34 -2.29 -2.51
N SER A 29 11.58 -1.35 -1.97
CA SER A 29 11.96 0.06 -1.96
C SER A 29 12.89 0.29 -0.77
N GLY A 30 14.03 0.92 -1.01
CA GLY A 30 15.03 1.22 0.01
C GLY A 30 15.39 2.70 -0.01
N TRP A 31 15.62 3.26 1.17
CA TRP A 31 16.05 4.64 1.34
C TRP A 31 17.48 4.68 1.88
N SER A 32 18.29 5.57 1.31
CA SER A 32 19.57 5.94 1.91
C SER A 32 19.35 6.75 3.19
N ALA A 33 20.40 6.87 4.02
CA ALA A 33 20.31 7.61 5.27
C ALA A 33 19.83 9.06 5.03
N GLY A 34 18.77 9.47 5.72
CA GLY A 34 18.18 10.81 5.62
C GLY A 34 17.32 11.06 4.38
N GLN A 35 17.25 10.11 3.43
CA GLN A 35 16.51 10.29 2.18
C GLN A 35 15.00 10.34 2.42
N LEU A 36 14.46 9.39 3.20
CA LEU A 36 13.02 9.34 3.48
C LEU A 36 12.56 10.61 4.20
N GLU A 37 13.34 11.09 5.18
CA GLU A 37 13.05 12.31 5.92
C GLU A 37 13.09 13.54 5.02
N HIS A 38 14.00 13.57 4.05
CA HIS A 38 14.04 14.64 3.05
C HIS A 38 12.83 14.61 2.13
N GLU A 39 12.44 13.43 1.64
CA GLU A 39 11.29 13.25 0.77
C GLU A 39 9.97 13.60 1.48
N LEU A 40 9.83 13.23 2.76
CA LEU A 40 8.68 13.63 3.59
C LEU A 40 8.61 15.15 3.79
N LYS A 41 9.75 15.81 4.01
CA LYS A 41 9.80 17.29 4.12
C LYS A 41 9.40 18.02 2.83
N HIS A 42 9.58 17.38 1.69
CA HIS A 42 9.20 17.93 0.39
C HIS A 42 7.78 17.54 -0.05
N ASN A 43 6.99 16.91 0.84
CA ASN A 43 5.65 16.40 0.53
C ASN A 43 5.64 15.42 -0.66
N THR A 44 6.74 14.69 -0.86
CA THR A 44 6.85 13.67 -1.93
C THR A 44 6.05 12.42 -1.60
N TRP A 45 5.81 12.16 -0.32
CA TRP A 45 5.03 11.01 0.16
C TRP A 45 3.87 11.46 1.04
N VAL A 46 2.73 10.81 0.86
CA VAL A 46 1.60 10.86 1.78
C VAL A 46 1.70 9.66 2.72
N VAL A 47 1.81 9.91 4.02
CA VAL A 47 1.85 8.85 5.03
C VAL A 47 0.41 8.46 5.34
N ALA A 48 0.11 7.17 5.24
CA ALA A 48 -1.23 6.62 5.43
C ALA A 48 -1.22 5.44 6.39
N ASP A 49 -2.30 5.28 7.14
CA ASP A 49 -2.55 4.05 7.90
C ASP A 49 -2.79 2.87 6.95
N ILE A 50 -2.36 1.69 7.38
CA ILE A 50 -2.52 0.46 6.61
C ILE A 50 -3.95 -0.06 6.79
N PRO A 51 -4.79 -0.12 5.73
CA PRO A 51 -6.11 -0.70 5.85
C PRO A 51 -6.02 -2.21 6.09
N GLU A 52 -6.98 -2.76 6.85
CA GLU A 52 -6.96 -4.18 7.26
C GLU A 52 -6.99 -5.14 6.07
N ASP A 53 -7.55 -4.70 4.95
CA ASP A 53 -7.73 -5.45 3.72
C ASP A 53 -6.67 -5.13 2.65
N ILE A 54 -5.56 -4.47 3.02
CA ILE A 54 -4.49 -4.12 2.07
C ILE A 54 -3.85 -5.31 1.35
N VAL A 55 -4.03 -6.53 1.88
CA VAL A 55 -3.55 -7.79 1.29
C VAL A 55 -4.63 -8.53 0.51
N GLN A 56 -5.90 -8.12 0.62
CA GLN A 56 -7.03 -8.75 -0.05
C GLN A 56 -7.21 -8.21 -1.47
N PRO A 57 -7.42 -9.08 -2.47
CA PRO A 57 -7.68 -8.64 -3.84
C PRO A 57 -9.04 -7.93 -3.97
N PRO A 58 -9.21 -7.04 -4.98
CA PRO A 58 -8.25 -6.70 -6.02
C PRO A 58 -7.22 -5.64 -5.58
N HIS A 59 -5.97 -5.84 -6.01
CA HIS A 59 -4.85 -4.91 -5.79
C HIS A 59 -4.62 -4.06 -7.02
N ASP A 60 -5.68 -3.42 -7.48
CA ASP A 60 -5.67 -2.60 -8.68
C ASP A 60 -5.68 -1.11 -8.29
N LYS A 61 -5.97 -0.24 -9.27
CA LYS A 61 -6.09 1.21 -9.04
C LYS A 61 -7.07 1.53 -7.90
N ALA A 62 -8.06 0.68 -7.61
CA ALA A 62 -9.03 0.92 -6.55
C ALA A 62 -8.40 0.85 -5.15
N LEU A 63 -7.39 0.00 -4.93
CA LEU A 63 -6.67 -0.05 -3.65
C LEU A 63 -5.98 1.28 -3.38
N TRP A 64 -5.27 1.82 -4.38
CA TRP A 64 -4.58 3.11 -4.26
C TRP A 64 -5.56 4.25 -4.02
N ARG A 65 -6.65 4.31 -4.80
CA ARG A 65 -7.71 5.30 -4.63
C ARG A 65 -8.32 5.25 -3.23
N ARG A 66 -8.59 4.05 -2.71
CA ARG A 66 -9.18 3.85 -1.38
C ARG A 66 -8.24 4.30 -0.26
N VAL A 67 -6.96 3.92 -0.33
CA VAL A 67 -5.95 4.32 0.68
C VAL A 67 -5.80 5.85 0.70
N LEU A 68 -5.73 6.47 -0.48
CA LEU A 68 -5.56 7.91 -0.60
C LEU A 68 -6.81 8.67 -0.16
N ALA A 69 -8.00 8.23 -0.57
CA ALA A 69 -9.27 8.83 -0.15
C ALA A 69 -9.50 8.77 1.37
N ALA A 70 -8.93 7.77 2.05
CA ALA A 70 -9.01 7.66 3.51
C ALA A 70 -8.14 8.70 4.25
N GLN A 71 -7.20 9.38 3.58
CA GLN A 71 -6.32 10.38 4.21
C GLN A 71 -6.99 11.73 4.45
N GLY A 72 -8.12 12.01 3.79
CA GLY A 72 -8.89 13.24 4.00
C GLY A 72 -9.60 13.70 2.74
N ASP A 73 -10.49 14.69 2.92
CA ASP A 73 -11.37 15.18 1.84
C ASP A 73 -10.60 15.75 0.64
N GLU A 74 -9.44 16.38 0.87
CA GLU A 74 -8.57 16.90 -0.18
C GLU A 74 -7.98 15.77 -1.06
N TRP A 75 -7.52 14.70 -0.41
CA TRP A 75 -6.95 13.54 -1.09
C TRP A 75 -7.99 12.70 -1.82
N ARG A 76 -9.24 12.71 -1.34
CA ARG A 76 -10.36 12.05 -2.01
C ARG A 76 -10.66 12.65 -3.37
N LEU A 77 -10.62 13.98 -3.50
CA LEU A 77 -10.83 14.66 -4.79
C LEU A 77 -9.79 14.25 -5.83
N LEU A 78 -8.52 14.12 -5.43
CA LEU A 78 -7.43 13.66 -6.30
C LEU A 78 -7.56 12.16 -6.63
N ALA A 79 -7.95 11.34 -5.67
CA ALA A 79 -8.14 9.90 -5.86
C ALA A 79 -9.29 9.58 -6.84
N GLU A 80 -10.33 10.42 -6.84
CA GLU A 80 -11.52 10.27 -7.68
C GLU A 80 -11.38 10.93 -9.07
N GLU A 81 -10.21 11.49 -9.39
CA GLU A 81 -9.96 12.05 -10.73
C GLU A 81 -10.14 10.95 -11.80
N PRO A 82 -10.95 11.20 -12.85
CA PRO A 82 -11.14 10.24 -13.92
C PRO A 82 -9.82 10.00 -14.66
N ASP A 83 -9.61 8.75 -15.09
CA ASP A 83 -8.42 8.38 -15.87
C ASP A 83 -8.36 9.08 -17.24
N ASP A 84 -9.48 9.65 -17.71
CA ASP A 84 -9.60 10.39 -18.97
C ASP A 84 -10.25 11.76 -18.72
N ASN A 85 -9.44 12.81 -18.89
CA ASN A 85 -9.84 14.21 -18.72
C ASN A 85 -10.28 14.87 -20.05
N SER A 86 -10.45 14.12 -21.14
CA SER A 86 -10.83 14.66 -22.46
C SER A 86 -12.29 15.14 -22.58
N LEU A 87 -13.10 14.92 -21.53
CA LEU A 87 -14.50 15.32 -21.45
C LEU A 87 -14.76 16.57 -20.59
N ASN A 88 -13.71 17.25 -20.15
CA ASN A 88 -13.80 18.56 -19.47
C ASN A 88 -13.63 19.73 -20.46
#